data_AF-A0A1S1QZ46-F1
#
_entry.id   AF-A0A1S1QZ46-F1
#
_cell.length_a   1.000
_cell.length_b   1.000
_cell.length_c   1.000
_cell.angle_alpha   90.00
_cell.angle_beta   90.00
_cell.angle_gamma   90.00
#
_symmetry.space_group_name_H-M   'P 1'
#
loop_
_entity.id
_entity.type
_entity.pdbx_description
1 polymer ?
#
loop_
_entity_poly.entity_id
_entity_poly.type
_entity_poly.pdbx_seq_one_letter_code
_entity_poly.pdbx_strand_id
1 'polypeptide(L)'
;MPGLAPPPTSSPDGYLDERSGLAVRVHELAELSDGREITLLDDRGWGTSRGAATSDELLAELTIEEIERMAYLVLLPDWADDDHPLPPDLAAVEDSGGAQDWDFLAERLRAFGVVATPAGLMRVPRRFDLGEHLRARLSGAGG
;
A
#
# COMPACT_ATOMS: atom_id res chain seq x y z
N MET A 1 15.24 -11.46 48.51
CA MET A 1 14.29 -10.67 47.69
C MET A 1 14.59 -9.20 47.93
N PRO A 2 15.03 -8.47 46.90
CA PRO A 2 14.11 -7.82 45.96
C PRO A 2 14.26 -8.36 44.53
N GLY A 3 13.14 -8.36 43.81
CA GLY A 3 12.93 -9.04 42.54
C GLY A 3 13.73 -8.44 41.39
N LEU A 4 14.32 -9.32 40.59
CA LEU A 4 14.75 -8.99 39.24
C LEU A 4 13.52 -8.51 38.46
N ALA A 5 13.59 -7.29 37.95
CA ALA A 5 12.70 -6.86 36.88
C ALA A 5 12.83 -7.86 35.70
N PRO A 6 11.73 -8.24 35.04
CA PRO A 6 11.84 -9.06 33.84
C PRO A 6 12.67 -8.30 32.79
N PRO A 7 13.44 -9.01 31.94
CA PRO A 7 14.09 -8.36 30.80
C PRO A 7 13.01 -7.67 29.95
N PRO A 8 13.32 -6.53 29.29
CA PRO A 8 12.38 -5.97 28.33
C PRO A 8 12.06 -7.06 27.32
N THR A 9 10.78 -7.43 27.25
CA THR A 9 10.25 -8.31 26.23
C THR A 9 10.75 -7.80 24.89
N SER A 10 11.46 -8.63 24.14
CA SER A 10 11.73 -8.40 22.72
C SER A 10 10.42 -7.99 22.07
N SER A 11 10.29 -6.72 21.70
CA SER A 11 9.18 -6.25 20.89
C SER A 11 9.28 -6.95 19.54
N PRO A 12 8.28 -7.73 19.12
CA PRO A 12 8.16 -8.10 17.72
C PRO A 12 7.64 -6.85 17.00
N ASP A 13 8.25 -6.53 15.86
CA ASP A 13 7.76 -5.64 14.81
C ASP A 13 7.47 -4.17 15.19
N GLY A 14 8.28 -3.27 14.63
CA GLY A 14 7.91 -1.88 14.30
C GLY A 14 6.98 -1.15 15.28
N TYR A 15 7.50 -0.76 16.44
CA TYR A 15 6.82 0.22 17.28
C TYR A 15 6.93 1.60 16.61
N LEU A 16 5.99 1.92 15.71
CA LEU A 16 5.71 3.31 15.37
C LEU A 16 5.01 3.91 16.58
N ASP A 17 5.66 4.85 17.26
CA ASP A 17 5.00 5.70 18.25
C ASP A 17 3.82 6.40 17.55
N GLU A 18 2.60 5.97 17.86
CA GLU A 18 1.36 6.42 17.23
C GLU A 18 1.08 7.93 17.45
N ARG A 19 1.95 8.64 18.19
CA ARG A 19 1.83 10.08 18.46
C ARG A 19 2.67 10.97 17.57
N SER A 20 3.52 10.44 16.69
CA SER A 20 4.40 11.26 15.85
C SER A 20 4.68 10.61 14.50
N GLY A 21 3.73 10.71 13.57
CA GLY A 21 3.92 10.26 12.19
C GLY A 21 2.63 9.97 11.43
N LEU A 22 2.74 9.77 10.12
CA LEU A 22 1.67 9.34 9.23
C LEU A 22 2.13 8.04 8.55
N ALA A 23 1.31 7.00 8.63
CA ALA A 23 1.54 5.75 7.92
C ALA A 23 0.44 5.53 6.88
N VAL A 24 0.84 5.14 5.67
CA VAL A 24 -0.05 4.81 4.56
C VAL A 24 0.21 3.37 4.14
N ARG A 25 -0.86 2.57 4.07
CA ARG A 25 -0.83 1.19 3.57
C ARG A 25 -1.43 1.13 2.18
N VAL A 26 -0.87 0.27 1.33
CA VAL A 26 -1.36 0.00 -0.01
C VAL A 26 -1.84 -1.44 -0.04
N HIS A 27 -3.10 -1.61 -0.42
CA HIS A 27 -3.72 -2.92 -0.56
C HIS A 27 -3.98 -3.21 -2.04
N GLU A 28 -3.59 -4.40 -2.48
CA GLU A 28 -3.98 -4.93 -3.78
C GLU A 28 -5.16 -5.88 -3.58
N LEU A 29 -6.25 -5.62 -4.28
CA LEU A 29 -7.51 -6.36 -4.14
C LEU A 29 -7.95 -6.94 -5.48
N ALA A 30 -8.59 -8.10 -5.45
CA ALA A 30 -9.37 -8.63 -6.56
C ALA A 30 -10.86 -8.39 -6.28
N GLU A 31 -11.50 -7.62 -7.15
CA GLU A 31 -12.96 -7.47 -7.18
C GLU A 31 -13.56 -8.61 -8.04
N LEU A 32 -14.39 -9.44 -7.41
CA LEU A 32 -15.06 -10.54 -8.09
C LEU A 32 -16.40 -10.11 -8.67
N SER A 33 -16.87 -10.82 -9.69
CA SER A 33 -18.17 -10.57 -10.31
C SER A 33 -19.38 -10.72 -9.38
N ASP A 34 -19.19 -11.40 -8.24
CA ASP A 34 -20.21 -11.54 -7.19
C ASP A 34 -20.17 -10.40 -6.14
N GLY A 35 -19.32 -9.39 -6.37
CA GLY A 35 -19.15 -8.22 -5.51
C GLY A 35 -18.27 -8.45 -4.28
N ARG A 36 -17.64 -9.63 -4.14
CA ARG A 36 -16.65 -9.85 -3.09
C ARG A 36 -15.31 -9.25 -3.47
N GLU A 37 -14.62 -8.72 -2.47
CA GLU A 37 -13.23 -8.30 -2.58
C GLU A 37 -12.33 -9.31 -1.86
N ILE A 38 -11.21 -9.66 -2.49
CA ILE A 38 -10.18 -10.52 -1.90
C ILE A 38 -8.87 -9.75 -1.86
N THR A 39 -8.27 -9.62 -0.68
CA THR A 39 -6.93 -9.04 -0.53
C THR A 39 -5.85 -9.98 -1.08
N LEU A 40 -5.16 -9.50 -2.11
CA LEU A 40 -4.04 -10.16 -2.77
C LEU A 40 -2.71 -9.81 -2.09
N LEU A 41 -2.46 -8.53 -1.82
CA LEU A 41 -1.27 -8.03 -1.14
C LEU A 41 -1.64 -6.90 -0.16
N ASP A 42 -0.97 -6.86 0.99
CA ASP A 42 -1.20 -5.91 2.09
C ASP A 42 0.08 -5.54 2.86
N ASP A 43 1.23 -5.92 2.31
CA ASP A 43 2.57 -5.72 2.86
C ASP A 43 3.25 -4.44 2.35
N ARG A 44 2.62 -3.73 1.41
CA ARG A 44 3.14 -2.49 0.81
C ARG A 44 2.63 -1.25 1.55
N GLY A 45 3.48 -0.22 1.62
CA GLY A 45 3.15 1.05 2.25
C GLY A 45 4.38 1.87 2.59
N TRP A 46 4.16 3.07 3.13
CA TRP A 46 5.23 3.93 3.63
C TRP A 46 4.79 4.67 4.89
N GLY A 47 5.79 5.14 5.64
CA GLY A 47 5.58 6.03 6.78
C GLY A 47 6.39 7.30 6.62
N THR A 48 5.84 8.41 7.10
CA THR A 48 6.55 9.67 7.29
C THR A 48 6.45 10.09 8.75
N SER A 49 7.53 10.65 9.28
CA SER A 49 7.56 11.21 10.64
C SER A 49 8.30 12.54 10.61
N ARG A 50 7.77 13.57 11.28
CA ARG A 50 8.41 14.88 11.38
C ARG A 50 8.28 15.46 12.78
N GLY A 51 9.25 15.16 13.64
CA GLY A 51 9.34 15.74 14.98
C GLY A 51 8.02 15.61 15.74
N ALA A 52 7.53 16.73 16.30
CA ALA A 52 6.29 16.78 17.08
C ALA A 52 5.01 16.92 16.23
N ALA A 53 5.09 16.81 14.89
CA ALA A 53 3.93 16.93 14.03
C ALA A 53 3.00 15.72 14.19
N THR A 54 1.72 16.00 14.34
CA THR A 54 0.64 15.00 14.35
C THR A 54 0.42 14.43 12.95
N SER A 55 -0.27 13.29 12.85
CA SER A 55 -0.64 12.70 11.56
C SER A 55 -1.53 13.63 10.72
N ASP A 56 -2.38 14.45 11.36
CA ASP A 56 -3.25 15.41 10.68
C ASP A 56 -2.45 16.58 10.08
N GLU A 57 -1.49 17.13 10.82
CA GLU A 57 -0.60 18.18 10.31
C GLU A 57 0.26 17.68 9.15
N LEU A 58 0.76 16.44 9.25
CA LEU A 58 1.51 15.80 8.17
C LEU A 58 0.64 15.52 6.94
N LEU A 59 -0.62 15.14 7.15
CA LEU A 59 -1.55 14.87 6.05
C LEU A 59 -2.02 16.15 5.36
N ALA A 60 -2.20 17.25 6.10
CA ALA A 60 -2.58 18.55 5.56
C ALA A 60 -1.51 19.16 4.64
N GLU A 61 -0.25 18.75 4.80
CA GLU A 61 0.86 19.16 3.92
C GLU A 61 0.96 18.31 2.64
N LEU A 62 0.28 17.16 2.57
CA LEU A 62 0.34 16.26 1.41
C LEU A 62 -0.78 16.55 0.41
N THR A 63 -0.42 16.64 -0.86
CA THR A 63 -1.41 16.64 -1.94
C THR A 63 -1.80 15.21 -2.33
N ILE A 64 -2.97 15.08 -2.98
CA ILE A 64 -3.40 13.82 -3.61
C ILE A 64 -2.30 13.31 -4.57
N GLU A 65 -1.74 14.20 -5.37
CA GLU A 65 -0.71 13.89 -6.37
C GLU A 65 0.57 13.35 -5.71
N GLU A 66 0.97 13.89 -4.57
CA GLU A 66 2.13 13.42 -3.80
C GLU A 66 1.88 12.04 -3.18
N ILE A 67 0.67 11.80 -2.67
CA ILE A 67 0.27 10.49 -2.14
C ILE A 67 0.26 9.45 -3.25
N GLU A 68 -0.33 9.75 -4.40
CA GLU A 68 -0.36 8.87 -5.56
C GLU A 68 1.06 8.56 -6.03
N ARG A 69 1.90 9.58 -6.14
CA ARG A 69 3.32 9.42 -6.48
C ARG A 69 4.03 8.46 -5.52
N MET A 70 3.85 8.65 -4.22
CA MET A 70 4.47 7.77 -3.21
C MET A 70 3.92 6.34 -3.28
N ALA A 71 2.64 6.18 -3.57
CA ALA A 71 2.04 4.87 -3.80
C ALA A 71 2.67 4.18 -5.01
N TYR A 72 2.87 4.88 -6.14
CA TYR A 72 3.56 4.32 -7.30
C TYR A 72 4.99 3.87 -6.97
N LEU A 73 5.73 4.62 -6.14
CA LEU A 73 7.08 4.24 -5.74
C LEU A 73 7.13 2.93 -4.93
N VAL A 74 6.13 2.65 -4.08
CA VAL A 74 6.08 1.39 -3.31
C VAL A 74 5.44 0.24 -4.08
N LEU A 75 4.69 0.55 -5.15
CA LEU A 75 4.12 -0.43 -6.08
C LEU A 75 5.13 -0.85 -7.15
N LEU A 76 6.12 0.00 -7.44
CA LEU A 76 7.19 -0.33 -8.34
C LEU A 76 8.08 -1.44 -7.76
N PRO A 77 8.48 -2.40 -8.59
CA PRO A 77 8.31 -2.42 -10.05
C PRO A 77 7.05 -3.13 -10.59
N ASP A 78 6.21 -3.69 -9.73
CA ASP A 78 5.16 -4.65 -10.12
C ASP A 78 3.94 -4.05 -10.87
N TRP A 79 3.79 -2.73 -10.82
CA TRP A 79 2.60 -2.02 -11.31
C TRP A 79 2.76 -1.39 -12.71
N ALA A 80 3.98 -1.10 -13.15
CA ALA A 80 4.19 -0.42 -14.43
C ALA A 80 3.88 -1.36 -15.60
N ASP A 81 2.86 -1.04 -16.40
CA ASP A 81 2.54 -1.70 -17.67
C ASP A 81 1.94 -0.72 -18.68
N ASP A 82 1.69 -1.19 -19.91
CA ASP A 82 1.18 -0.36 -21.01
C ASP A 82 -0.14 0.35 -20.68
N ASP A 83 -1.00 -0.27 -19.84
CA ASP A 83 -2.30 0.28 -19.44
C ASP A 83 -2.19 1.17 -18.19
N HIS A 84 -1.10 1.03 -17.42
CA HIS A 84 -0.83 1.79 -16.18
C HIS A 84 0.56 2.43 -16.24
N PRO A 85 0.76 3.45 -17.10
CA PRO A 85 2.05 4.10 -17.23
C PRO A 85 2.40 4.82 -15.94
N LEU A 86 3.68 4.78 -15.57
CA LEU A 86 4.20 5.56 -14.47
C LEU A 86 4.05 7.06 -14.78
N PRO A 87 3.94 7.91 -13.74
CA PRO A 87 4.14 9.35 -13.89
C PRO A 87 5.41 9.64 -14.71
N PRO A 88 5.41 10.63 -15.62
CA PRO A 88 6.51 10.85 -16.57
C PRO A 88 7.90 11.01 -15.95
N ASP A 89 7.95 11.48 -14.70
CA ASP A 89 9.18 11.69 -13.96
C ASP A 89 9.61 10.49 -13.10
N LEU A 90 8.77 9.45 -13.03
CA LEU A 90 9.10 8.11 -12.56
C LEU A 90 9.35 7.11 -13.70
N ALA A 91 9.10 7.50 -14.96
CA ALA A 91 9.34 6.66 -16.14
C ALA A 91 10.83 6.26 -16.29
N ALA A 92 11.78 7.03 -15.76
CA ALA A 92 13.19 6.63 -15.72
C ALA A 92 13.46 5.38 -14.85
N VAL A 93 12.50 5.00 -14.01
CA VAL A 93 12.53 3.82 -13.12
C VAL A 93 11.91 2.58 -13.81
N GLU A 94 11.37 2.73 -15.02
CA GLU A 94 10.73 1.66 -15.82
C GLU A 94 11.68 0.48 -16.09
N ASP A 95 12.99 0.73 -16.21
CA ASP A 95 14.02 -0.31 -16.43
C ASP A 95 14.49 -1.00 -15.14
N SER A 96 13.92 -0.66 -13.97
CA SER A 96 14.33 -1.24 -12.68
C SER A 96 13.66 -2.57 -12.32
N GLY A 97 12.74 -3.06 -13.18
CA GLY A 97 12.45 -4.47 -13.35
C GLY A 97 12.04 -5.25 -12.08
N GLY A 98 10.76 -5.51 -11.98
CA GLY A 98 10.24 -6.63 -11.22
C GLY A 98 8.87 -6.95 -11.78
N ALA A 99 8.73 -8.24 -12.01
CA ALA A 99 7.52 -8.80 -12.56
C ALA A 99 6.66 -9.19 -11.36
N GLN A 100 5.47 -8.61 -11.28
CA GLN A 100 4.41 -9.07 -10.39
C GLN A 100 4.40 -10.61 -10.38
N ASP A 101 4.43 -11.22 -9.20
CA ASP A 101 4.36 -12.67 -9.07
C ASP A 101 2.91 -13.14 -9.32
N TRP A 102 2.58 -13.27 -10.59
CA TRP A 102 1.25 -13.66 -11.05
C TRP A 102 0.86 -15.08 -10.65
N ASP A 103 1.85 -15.97 -10.49
CA ASP A 103 1.62 -17.33 -10.00
C ASP A 103 1.19 -17.31 -8.54
N PHE A 104 1.87 -16.52 -7.71
CA PHE A 104 1.50 -16.31 -6.31
C PHE A 104 0.08 -15.72 -6.18
N LEU A 105 -0.25 -14.70 -6.97
CA LEU A 105 -1.61 -14.13 -6.95
C LEU A 105 -2.68 -15.15 -7.34
N ALA A 106 -2.41 -15.95 -8.37
CA ALA A 106 -3.33 -17.00 -8.82
C ALA A 106 -3.51 -18.10 -7.77
N GLU A 107 -2.47 -18.45 -7.02
CA GLU A 107 -2.56 -19.38 -5.90
C GLU A 107 -3.36 -18.78 -4.74
N ARG A 108 -3.15 -17.51 -4.41
CA ARG A 108 -3.91 -16.81 -3.37
C ARG A 108 -5.41 -16.78 -3.69
N LEU A 109 -5.78 -16.47 -4.93
CA LEU A 109 -7.18 -16.53 -5.38
C LEU A 109 -7.78 -17.93 -5.29
N ARG A 110 -7.00 -18.97 -5.61
CA ARG A 110 -7.44 -20.37 -5.48
C ARG A 110 -7.77 -20.75 -4.04
N ALA A 111 -7.05 -20.21 -3.06
CA ALA A 111 -7.36 -20.43 -1.64
C ALA A 111 -8.76 -19.92 -1.25
N PHE A 112 -9.32 -18.97 -2.00
CA PHE A 112 -10.70 -18.47 -1.85
C PHE A 112 -11.69 -19.09 -2.83
N GLY A 113 -11.29 -20.17 -3.53
CA GLY A 113 -12.13 -20.89 -4.49
C GLY A 113 -12.24 -20.23 -5.86
N VAL A 114 -11.39 -19.25 -6.18
CA VAL A 114 -11.38 -18.55 -7.47
C VAL A 114 -10.31 -19.17 -8.38
N VAL A 115 -10.72 -19.69 -9.52
CA VAL A 115 -9.79 -20.25 -10.52
C VAL A 115 -9.32 -19.12 -11.44
N ALA A 116 -8.06 -18.72 -11.28
CA ALA A 116 -7.39 -17.75 -12.14
C ALA A 116 -6.08 -18.34 -12.71
N THR A 117 -5.67 -17.82 -13.86
CA THR A 117 -4.35 -18.13 -14.46
C THR A 117 -3.51 -16.86 -14.47
N PRO A 118 -2.17 -16.96 -14.38
CA PRO A 118 -1.27 -15.81 -14.50
C PRO A 118 -1.58 -14.94 -15.72
N ALA A 119 -1.68 -15.56 -16.90
CA ALA A 119 -2.00 -14.87 -18.15
C ALA A 119 -3.41 -14.26 -18.18
N GLY A 120 -4.34 -14.80 -17.38
CA GLY A 120 -5.66 -14.21 -17.18
C GLY A 120 -5.58 -12.96 -16.32
N LEU A 121 -4.85 -13.03 -15.20
CA LEU A 121 -4.65 -11.90 -14.28
C LEU A 121 -3.93 -10.73 -14.94
N MET A 122 -2.92 -10.99 -15.76
CA MET A 122 -2.22 -9.97 -16.55
C MET A 122 -3.14 -9.15 -17.48
N ARG A 123 -4.30 -9.68 -17.85
CA ARG A 123 -5.26 -9.01 -18.74
C ARG A 123 -6.40 -8.35 -17.99
N VAL A 124 -6.47 -8.51 -16.66
CA VAL A 124 -7.48 -7.84 -15.85
C VAL A 124 -7.08 -6.37 -15.76
N PRO A 125 -7.96 -5.43 -16.14
CA PRO A 125 -7.69 -4.01 -15.93
C PRO A 125 -7.43 -3.75 -14.46
N ARG A 126 -6.33 -3.06 -14.15
CA ARG A 126 -6.04 -2.63 -12.78
C ARG A 126 -6.65 -1.24 -12.57
N ARG A 127 -6.85 -0.88 -11.30
CA ARG A 127 -7.31 0.45 -10.92
C ARG A 127 -6.60 0.83 -9.64
N PHE A 128 -6.15 2.08 -9.59
CA PHE A 128 -5.63 2.67 -8.37
C PHE A 128 -6.71 3.55 -7.74
N ASP A 129 -6.97 3.35 -6.45
CA ASP A 129 -7.93 4.12 -5.67
C ASP A 129 -7.32 4.60 -4.35
N LEU A 130 -7.60 5.86 -4.01
CA LEU A 130 -7.38 6.35 -2.65
C LEU A 130 -8.51 5.82 -1.76
N GLY A 131 -8.21 5.06 -0.70
CA GLY A 131 -9.25 4.54 0.18
C GLY A 131 -10.16 5.64 0.77
N GLU A 132 -11.43 5.31 1.01
CA GLU A 132 -12.45 6.26 1.51
C GLU A 132 -12.02 7.00 2.78
N HIS A 133 -11.32 6.31 3.69
CA HIS A 133 -10.79 6.94 4.90
C HIS A 133 -9.78 8.05 4.59
N LEU A 134 -8.88 7.81 3.62
CA LEU A 134 -7.89 8.79 3.18
C LEU A 134 -8.56 9.95 2.45
N ARG A 135 -9.51 9.67 1.55
CA ARG A 135 -10.32 10.69 0.87
C ARG A 135 -11.09 11.57 1.85
N ALA A 136 -11.71 10.98 2.87
CA ALA A 136 -12.44 11.71 3.90
C ALA A 136 -11.52 12.62 4.72
N ARG A 137 -10.32 12.15 5.09
CA ARG A 137 -9.34 12.97 5.82
C ARG A 137 -8.77 14.10 4.98
N LEU A 138 -8.45 13.85 3.71
CA LEU A 138 -8.00 14.88 2.76
C LEU A 138 -9.08 15.95 2.53
N SER A 139 -10.35 15.55 2.51
CA SER A 139 -11.49 16.48 2.38
C SER A 139 -11.77 17.27 3.67
N GLY A 140 -11.47 16.70 4.84
CA GLY A 140 -11.66 17.33 6.14
C GLY A 140 -10.54 18.28 6.57
N ALA A 141 -9.32 18.12 6.03
CA ALA A 141 -8.17 18.96 6.34
C ALA A 141 -8.19 20.35 5.64
N GLY A 142 -9.11 20.55 4.68
CA GLY A 142 -9.28 21.80 3.94
C GLY A 142 -10.43 22.71 4.43
N GLY A 143 -10.94 22.50 5.65
CA GLY A 143 -12.08 23.22 6.24
C GLY A 143 -11.70 24.26 7.27
#